data_AF-A0A1F6QBW7-F1
#
_entry.id   AF-A0A1F6QBW7-F1
#
_cell.length_a   1.000
_cell.length_b   1.000
_cell.length_c   1.000
_cell.angle_alpha   90.00
_cell.angle_beta   90.00
_cell.angle_gamma   90.00
#
_symmetry.space_group_name_H-M   'P 1'
#
loop_
_entity.id
_entity.type
_entity.pdbx_description
1 polymer ?
#
loop_
_entity_poly.entity_id
_entity_poly.type
_entity_poly.pdbx_seq_one_letter_code
_entity_poly.pdbx_strand_id
1 'polypeptide(L)'
;MNTNKEEMNRYIKQLEELLVERTSRLNREEQRRRSAENALLELIEMYQGVYDNISNGIAIYRAVENGENFIFVDYNKAAEKMDQINKAVLIRKKVTDVFPGVEEMGLLKVIKRVYRTGFPERLDKKKYEDERISGIRNNFVYKLSTGEVVVVYEEAEEET
;
A
#
# COMPACT_ATOMS: atom_id res chain seq x y z
N MET A 1 39.79 42.12 -40.26
CA MET A 1 38.33 41.87 -40.42
C MET A 1 37.98 40.39 -40.60
N ASN A 2 38.77 39.58 -41.32
CA ASN A 2 38.49 38.14 -41.50
C ASN A 2 38.60 37.28 -40.23
N THR A 3 39.52 37.59 -39.33
CA THR A 3 39.81 36.78 -38.13
C THR A 3 38.61 36.66 -37.18
N ASN A 4 37.83 37.73 -37.02
CA ASN A 4 36.65 37.76 -36.15
C ASN A 4 35.49 36.90 -36.69
N LYS A 5 35.39 36.75 -38.01
CA LYS A 5 34.39 35.89 -38.67
C LYS A 5 34.75 34.40 -38.52
N GLU A 6 36.04 34.06 -38.58
CA GLU A 6 36.52 32.70 -38.37
C GLU A 6 36.40 32.23 -36.92
N GLU A 7 36.64 33.13 -35.95
CA GLU A 7 36.40 32.87 -34.53
C GLU A 7 34.91 32.66 -34.23
N MET A 8 34.04 33.53 -34.78
CA MET A 8 32.59 33.38 -34.66
C MET A 8 32.10 32.04 -35.23
N ASN A 9 32.59 31.65 -36.42
CA ASN A 9 32.23 30.37 -37.03
C ASN A 9 32.71 29.17 -36.22
N ARG A 10 33.90 29.24 -35.59
CA ARG A 10 34.39 28.21 -34.68
C ARG A 10 33.50 28.09 -33.44
N TYR A 11 33.09 29.22 -32.87
CA TYR A 11 32.22 29.24 -31.69
C TYR A 11 30.81 28.68 -32.00
N ILE A 12 30.22 29.05 -33.14
CA ILE A 12 28.92 28.50 -33.58
C ILE A 12 29.00 26.97 -33.72
N LYS A 13 30.06 26.46 -34.35
CA LYS A 13 30.26 25.02 -34.51
C LYS A 13 30.35 24.29 -33.16
N GLN A 14 31.10 24.86 -32.21
CA GLN A 14 31.20 24.29 -30.85
C GLN A 14 29.84 24.30 -30.12
N LEU A 15 29.05 25.35 -30.27
CA LEU A 15 27.70 25.41 -29.69
C LEU A 15 26.76 24.39 -30.31
N GLU A 16 26.80 24.19 -31.63
CA GLU A 16 26.01 23.17 -32.32
C GLU A 16 26.37 21.76 -31.84
N GLU A 17 27.67 21.44 -31.75
CA GLU A 17 28.15 20.16 -31.22
C GLU A 17 27.68 19.94 -29.77
N LEU A 18 27.78 20.97 -28.92
CA LEU A 18 27.30 20.91 -27.54
C LEU A 18 25.78 20.75 -27.43
N LEU A 19 25.01 21.43 -28.29
CA LEU A 19 23.56 21.29 -28.32
C LEU A 19 23.13 19.88 -28.74
N VAL A 20 23.81 19.31 -29.74
CA VAL A 20 23.55 17.93 -30.17
C VAL A 20 23.88 16.93 -29.05
N GLU A 21 25.01 17.11 -28.37
CA GLU A 21 25.38 16.27 -27.23
C GLU A 21 24.35 16.38 -26.09
N ARG A 22 23.98 17.61 -25.71
CA ARG A 22 23.03 17.85 -24.62
C ARG A 22 21.63 17.33 -24.94
N THR A 23 21.16 17.52 -26.17
CA THR A 23 19.86 17.00 -26.63
C THR A 23 19.86 15.48 -26.64
N SER A 24 20.95 14.85 -27.09
CA SER A 24 21.09 13.39 -27.08
C SER A 24 21.08 12.83 -25.64
N ARG A 25 21.72 13.54 -24.70
CA ARG A 25 21.72 13.16 -23.29
C ARG A 25 20.33 13.27 -22.67
N LEU A 26 19.60 14.36 -22.92
CA LEU A 26 18.24 14.56 -22.43
C LEU A 26 17.29 13.49 -22.96
N ASN A 27 17.35 13.17 -24.25
CA ASN A 27 16.50 12.13 -24.84
C ASN A 27 16.77 10.75 -24.22
N ARG A 28 18.03 10.42 -23.91
CA ARG A 28 18.37 9.17 -23.22
C ARG A 28 17.83 9.14 -21.79
N GLU A 29 17.90 10.27 -21.07
CA GLU A 29 17.36 10.38 -19.72
C GLU A 29 15.83 10.26 -19.71
N GLU A 30 15.16 10.93 -20.65
CA GLU A 30 13.72 10.82 -20.83
C GLU A 30 13.29 9.39 -21.15
N GLN A 31 13.99 8.73 -22.07
CA GLN A 31 13.70 7.33 -22.42
C GLN A 31 13.87 6.41 -21.20
N ARG A 32 14.96 6.58 -20.44
CA ARG A 32 15.18 5.83 -19.19
C ARG A 32 14.07 6.07 -18.18
N ARG A 33 13.64 7.32 -18.02
CA ARG A 33 12.54 7.67 -17.11
C ARG A 33 11.24 6.99 -17.52
N ARG A 34 10.87 7.08 -18.80
CA ARG A 34 9.66 6.43 -19.34
C ARG A 34 9.70 4.92 -19.16
N SER A 35 10.85 4.28 -19.43
CA SER A 35 11.00 2.84 -19.20
C SER A 35 10.84 2.46 -17.73
N ALA A 36 11.39 3.26 -16.80
CA ALA A 36 11.23 3.02 -15.37
C ALA A 36 9.78 3.24 -14.89
N GLU A 37 9.11 4.28 -15.39
CA GLU A 37 7.69 4.54 -15.13
C GLU A 37 6.80 3.38 -15.61
N ASN A 38 7.03 2.87 -16.82
CA ASN A 38 6.29 1.72 -17.35
C ASN A 38 6.51 0.45 -16.52
N ALA A 39 7.77 0.16 -16.16
CA ALA A 39 8.08 -1.00 -15.31
C ALA A 39 7.40 -0.89 -13.92
N LEU A 40 7.29 0.32 -13.37
CA LEU A 40 6.58 0.56 -12.13
C LEU A 40 5.07 0.33 -12.29
N LEU A 41 4.47 0.79 -13.38
CA LEU A 41 3.05 0.58 -13.67
C LEU A 41 2.72 -0.91 -13.81
N GLU A 42 3.52 -1.67 -14.57
CA GLU A 42 3.36 -3.13 -14.72
C GLU A 42 3.43 -3.84 -13.36
N LEU A 43 4.36 -3.42 -12.49
CA LEU A 43 4.50 -3.96 -11.15
C LEU A 43 3.27 -3.66 -10.29
N ILE A 44 2.75 -2.42 -10.35
CA ILE A 44 1.55 -2.00 -9.62
C ILE A 44 0.33 -2.81 -10.07
N GLU A 45 0.12 -2.95 -11.38
CA GLU A 45 -1.00 -3.72 -11.94
C GLU A 45 -0.95 -5.18 -11.52
N MET A 46 0.22 -5.80 -11.56
CA MET A 46 0.41 -7.18 -11.10
C MET A 46 0.07 -7.33 -9.61
N TYR A 47 0.59 -6.46 -8.75
CA TYR A 47 0.31 -6.53 -7.31
C TYR A 47 -1.16 -6.22 -6.97
N GLN A 48 -1.78 -5.27 -7.67
CA GLN A 48 -3.22 -5.01 -7.54
C GLN A 48 -4.03 -6.24 -7.94
N GLY A 49 -3.66 -6.91 -9.03
CA GLY A 49 -4.27 -8.17 -9.46
C GLY A 49 -4.19 -9.26 -8.40
N VAL A 50 -3.04 -9.42 -7.73
CA VAL A 50 -2.89 -10.37 -6.61
C VAL A 50 -3.74 -9.95 -5.41
N TYR A 51 -3.66 -8.69 -4.99
CA TYR A 51 -4.36 -8.14 -3.83
C TYR A 51 -5.89 -8.26 -3.93
N ASP A 52 -6.44 -8.04 -5.13
CA ASP A 52 -7.88 -8.07 -5.39
C ASP A 52 -8.46 -9.48 -5.55
N ASN A 53 -7.63 -10.46 -5.91
CA ASN A 53 -8.09 -11.83 -6.21
C ASN A 53 -7.70 -12.87 -5.15
N ILE A 54 -6.86 -12.52 -4.18
CA ILE A 54 -6.59 -13.40 -3.04
C ILE A 54 -7.88 -13.66 -2.24
N SER A 55 -8.05 -14.88 -1.73
CA SER A 55 -9.24 -15.28 -0.98
C SER A 55 -9.24 -14.76 0.46
N ASN A 56 -8.08 -14.41 1.02
CA ASN A 56 -7.95 -13.86 2.36
C ASN A 56 -8.40 -12.39 2.38
N GLY A 57 -9.12 -12.02 3.44
CA GLY A 57 -9.37 -10.62 3.76
C GLY A 57 -8.08 -9.92 4.15
N ILE A 58 -7.88 -8.70 3.65
CA ILE A 58 -6.75 -7.84 4.02
C ILE A 58 -7.31 -6.49 4.46
N ALA A 59 -6.97 -6.09 5.67
CA ALA A 59 -7.24 -4.78 6.23
C ALA A 59 -5.93 -4.08 6.60
N ILE A 60 -5.75 -2.85 6.12
CA ILE A 60 -4.56 -2.03 6.39
C ILE A 60 -4.97 -0.86 7.27
N TYR A 61 -4.23 -0.67 8.36
CA TYR A 61 -4.51 0.31 9.38
C TYR A 61 -3.37 1.30 9.57
N ARG A 62 -3.73 2.55 9.85
CA ARG A 62 -2.79 3.55 10.35
C ARG A 62 -3.11 3.86 11.81
N ALA A 63 -2.09 3.85 12.64
CA ALA A 63 -2.21 4.24 14.03
C ALA A 63 -2.61 5.73 14.15
N VAL A 64 -3.55 6.01 15.04
CA VAL A 64 -3.92 7.35 15.51
C VAL A 64 -3.86 7.35 17.04
N GLU A 65 -3.93 8.53 17.66
CA GLU A 65 -3.93 8.64 19.12
C GLU A 65 -2.74 7.91 19.75
N ASN A 66 -1.55 8.06 19.13
CA ASN A 66 -0.31 7.38 19.53
C ASN A 66 -0.38 5.84 19.58
N GLY A 67 -1.25 5.23 18.75
CA GLY A 67 -1.41 3.78 18.70
C GLY A 67 -2.49 3.23 19.63
N GLU A 68 -3.28 4.11 20.26
CA GLU A 68 -4.43 3.69 21.05
C GLU A 68 -5.66 3.37 20.19
N ASN A 69 -5.71 3.89 18.96
CA ASN A 69 -6.72 3.51 17.98
C ASN A 69 -6.14 3.50 16.55
N PHE A 70 -6.91 3.01 15.60
CA PHE A 70 -6.47 2.73 14.24
C PHE A 70 -7.55 3.11 13.24
N ILE A 71 -7.16 3.77 12.16
CA ILE A 71 -8.05 4.09 11.04
C ILE A 71 -7.76 3.21 9.83
N PHE A 72 -8.80 2.86 9.07
CA PHE A 72 -8.63 2.10 7.83
C PHE A 72 -7.93 2.93 6.74
N VAL A 73 -6.85 2.38 6.19
CA VAL A 73 -6.10 2.88 5.04
C VAL A 73 -6.49 2.13 3.77
N ASP A 74 -6.67 0.82 3.86
CA ASP A 74 -7.08 -0.03 2.75
C ASP A 74 -7.87 -1.26 3.25
N TYR A 75 -8.62 -1.87 2.34
CA TYR A 75 -9.45 -3.05 2.52
C TYR A 75 -9.61 -3.75 1.17
N ASN A 76 -9.26 -5.04 1.06
CA ASN A 76 -9.35 -5.74 -0.22
C ASN A 76 -10.76 -6.27 -0.53
N LYS A 77 -10.97 -6.73 -1.77
CA LYS A 77 -12.29 -7.25 -2.21
C LYS A 77 -12.75 -8.49 -1.43
N ALA A 78 -11.83 -9.34 -0.96
CA ALA A 78 -12.20 -10.50 -0.15
C ALA A 78 -12.73 -10.07 1.22
N ALA A 79 -12.07 -9.10 1.85
CA ALA A 79 -12.50 -8.48 3.10
C ALA A 79 -13.89 -7.83 2.97
N GLU A 80 -14.13 -7.06 1.89
CA GLU A 80 -15.45 -6.46 1.61
C GLU A 80 -16.57 -7.52 1.53
N LYS A 81 -16.28 -8.68 0.93
CA LYS A 81 -17.23 -9.79 0.79
C LYS A 81 -17.49 -10.51 2.11
N MET A 82 -16.42 -10.86 2.84
CA MET A 82 -16.52 -11.55 4.14
C MET A 82 -17.33 -10.74 5.14
N ASP A 83 -17.11 -9.43 5.16
CA ASP A 83 -17.67 -8.54 6.18
C ASP A 83 -18.90 -7.75 5.71
N GLN A 84 -19.36 -8.05 4.49
CA GLN A 84 -20.53 -7.47 3.83
C GLN A 84 -20.57 -5.95 3.94
N ILE A 85 -19.42 -5.31 3.69
CA ILE A 85 -19.24 -3.85 3.78
C ILE A 85 -18.35 -3.34 2.66
N ASN A 86 -18.72 -2.20 2.08
CA ASN A 86 -17.92 -1.57 1.05
C ASN A 86 -16.73 -0.81 1.64
N LYS A 87 -15.54 -0.95 1.04
CA LYS A 87 -14.31 -0.22 1.39
C LYS A 87 -14.56 1.29 1.48
N ALA A 88 -15.30 1.87 0.54
CA ALA A 88 -15.53 3.32 0.50
C ALA A 88 -16.21 3.86 1.77
N VAL A 89 -16.98 3.05 2.49
CA VAL A 89 -17.65 3.49 3.72
C VAL A 89 -16.80 3.35 4.98
N LEU A 90 -15.69 2.60 4.96
CA LEU A 90 -14.82 2.37 6.13
C LEU A 90 -13.52 3.18 6.09
N ILE A 91 -13.03 3.58 4.91
CA ILE A 91 -11.76 4.30 4.79
C ILE A 91 -11.78 5.59 5.63
N ARG A 92 -10.68 5.83 6.36
CA ARG A 92 -10.49 6.94 7.33
C ARG A 92 -11.38 6.88 8.57
N LYS A 93 -12.21 5.86 8.77
CA LYS A 93 -12.95 5.64 10.02
C LYS A 93 -12.12 4.81 10.99
N LYS A 94 -12.40 4.96 12.30
CA LYS A 94 -11.73 4.14 13.32
C LYS A 94 -12.25 2.71 13.26
N VAL A 95 -11.38 1.75 13.53
CA VAL A 95 -11.74 0.33 13.57
C VAL A 95 -12.83 0.05 14.59
N THR A 96 -12.78 0.72 15.75
CA THR A 96 -13.78 0.60 16.84
C THR A 96 -15.15 1.14 16.46
N ASP A 97 -15.23 2.09 15.53
CA ASP A 97 -16.50 2.69 15.09
C ASP A 97 -17.21 1.79 14.07
N VAL A 98 -16.44 1.07 13.26
CA VAL A 98 -16.97 0.23 12.17
C VAL A 98 -17.19 -1.22 12.62
N PHE A 99 -16.28 -1.75 13.45
CA PHE A 99 -16.29 -3.12 13.93
C PHE A 99 -16.10 -3.14 15.45
N PRO A 100 -17.14 -2.87 16.25
CA PRO A 100 -17.02 -2.80 17.70
C PRO A 100 -16.57 -4.13 18.33
N GLY A 101 -16.92 -5.27 17.74
CA GLY A 101 -16.56 -6.60 18.23
C GLY A 101 -15.05 -6.92 18.24
N VAL A 102 -14.21 -6.10 17.60
CA VAL A 102 -12.73 -6.31 17.56
C VAL A 102 -12.07 -6.15 18.94
N GLU A 103 -12.70 -5.43 19.86
CA GLU A 103 -12.21 -5.31 21.24
C GLU A 103 -12.44 -6.59 22.02
N GLU A 104 -13.67 -7.12 21.97
CA GLU A 104 -14.09 -8.35 22.64
C GLU A 104 -13.36 -9.57 22.07
N MET A 105 -13.23 -9.64 20.75
CA MET A 105 -12.45 -10.65 20.02
C MET A 105 -10.96 -10.62 20.41
N GLY A 106 -10.47 -9.50 20.94
CA GLY A 106 -9.07 -9.29 21.33
C GLY A 106 -8.15 -8.89 20.17
N LEU A 107 -8.68 -8.71 18.95
CA LEU A 107 -7.92 -8.30 17.78
C LEU A 107 -7.29 -6.91 17.97
N LEU A 108 -8.03 -5.94 18.53
CA LEU A 108 -7.47 -4.60 18.78
C LEU A 108 -6.25 -4.64 19.70
N LYS A 109 -6.24 -5.52 20.71
CA LYS A 109 -5.10 -5.70 21.61
C LYS A 109 -3.88 -6.24 20.88
N VAL A 110 -4.08 -7.16 19.93
CA VAL A 110 -3.01 -7.69 19.06
C VAL A 110 -2.47 -6.58 18.16
N ILE A 111 -3.34 -5.84 17.47
CA ILE A 111 -2.94 -4.71 16.60
C ILE A 111 -2.08 -3.70 17.38
N LYS A 112 -2.49 -3.34 18.62
CA LYS A 112 -1.71 -2.45 19.51
C LYS A 112 -0.31 -3.00 19.83
N ARG A 113 -0.19 -4.28 20.17
CA ARG A 113 1.11 -4.91 20.48
C ARG A 113 2.01 -4.96 19.25
N VAL A 114 1.49 -5.38 18.10
CA VAL A 114 2.22 -5.43 16.84
C VAL A 114 2.68 -4.02 16.42
N TYR A 115 1.83 -3.00 16.57
CA TYR A 115 2.20 -1.62 16.30
C TYR A 115 3.39 -1.15 17.16
N ARG A 116 3.36 -1.45 18.46
CA ARG A 116 4.39 -1.03 19.42
C ARG A 116 5.70 -1.78 19.27
N THR A 117 5.62 -3.08 19.00
CA THR A 117 6.80 -3.97 19.02
C THR A 117 7.38 -4.23 17.64
N GLY A 118 6.56 -4.15 16.58
CA GLY A 118 6.92 -4.55 15.23
C GLY A 118 6.94 -6.06 14.99
N PHE A 119 6.75 -6.89 16.03
CA PHE A 119 6.74 -8.34 15.87
C PHE A 119 5.37 -8.83 15.37
N PRO A 120 5.32 -9.67 14.33
CA PRO A 120 4.07 -10.27 13.86
C PRO A 120 3.42 -11.20 14.89
N GLU A 121 2.10 -11.26 14.91
CA GLU A 121 1.31 -12.12 15.80
C GLU A 121 0.19 -12.85 15.04
N ARG A 122 -0.15 -14.06 15.51
CA ARG A 122 -1.33 -14.82 15.06
C ARG A 122 -2.41 -14.82 16.12
N LEU A 123 -3.65 -14.73 15.68
CA LEU A 123 -4.85 -14.81 16.49
C LEU A 123 -5.81 -15.78 15.82
N ASP A 124 -5.70 -17.04 16.23
CA ASP A 124 -6.41 -18.15 15.60
C ASP A 124 -7.78 -18.38 16.25
N LYS A 125 -8.74 -18.81 15.44
CA LYS A 125 -10.08 -19.27 15.83
C LYS A 125 -10.82 -18.32 16.76
N LYS A 126 -10.84 -17.02 16.42
CA LYS A 126 -11.60 -16.03 17.18
C LYS A 126 -12.93 -15.75 16.52
N LYS A 127 -14.01 -15.88 17.29
CA LYS A 127 -15.35 -15.46 16.88
C LYS A 127 -15.40 -13.94 16.82
N TYR A 128 -15.78 -13.42 15.67
CA TYR A 128 -16.26 -12.06 15.50
C TYR A 128 -17.79 -12.10 15.44
N GLU A 129 -18.46 -11.16 16.11
CA GLU A 129 -19.91 -11.01 16.08
C GLU A 129 -20.28 -9.53 16.26
N ASP A 130 -21.15 -9.01 15.39
CA ASP A 130 -21.83 -7.73 15.53
C ASP A 130 -23.27 -7.84 14.99
N GLU A 131 -24.00 -6.73 14.91
CA GLU A 131 -25.38 -6.73 14.39
C GLU A 131 -25.52 -7.15 12.91
N ARG A 132 -24.42 -7.17 12.15
CA ARG A 132 -24.38 -7.42 10.70
C ARG A 132 -23.88 -8.82 10.36
N ILE A 133 -22.83 -9.27 11.01
CA ILE A 133 -22.11 -10.50 10.68
C ILE A 133 -21.65 -11.26 11.91
N SER A 134 -21.49 -12.57 11.76
CA SER A 134 -20.91 -13.47 12.77
C SER A 134 -20.06 -14.51 12.06
N GLY A 135 -18.91 -14.88 12.63
CA GLY A 135 -18.06 -15.92 12.07
C GLY A 135 -16.72 -16.08 12.79
N ILE A 136 -16.07 -17.23 12.59
CA ILE A 136 -14.75 -17.50 13.16
C ILE A 136 -13.67 -17.06 12.18
N ARG A 137 -12.64 -16.39 12.70
CA ARG A 137 -11.54 -15.84 11.92
C ARG A 137 -10.19 -16.31 12.46
N ASN A 138 -9.30 -16.70 11.55
CA ASN A 138 -7.86 -16.73 11.79
C ASN A 138 -7.28 -15.41 11.32
N ASN A 139 -6.48 -14.75 12.16
CA ASN A 139 -5.88 -13.46 11.82
C ASN A 139 -4.36 -13.56 11.94
N PHE A 140 -3.67 -13.04 10.93
CA PHE A 140 -2.24 -12.79 10.98
C PHE A 140 -1.99 -11.29 10.89
N VAL A 141 -1.33 -10.75 11.92
CA VAL A 141 -1.15 -9.32 12.12
C VAL A 141 0.33 -9.00 12.06
N TYR A 142 0.73 -8.03 11.24
CA TYR A 142 2.11 -7.59 11.12
C TYR A 142 2.21 -6.10 10.79
N LYS A 143 3.38 -5.50 10.98
CA LYS A 143 3.64 -4.08 10.72
C LYS A 143 4.51 -3.92 9.48
N LEU A 144 4.14 -3.01 8.59
CA LEU A 144 4.95 -2.62 7.44
C LEU A 144 6.07 -1.67 7.86
N SER A 145 7.13 -1.58 7.06
CA SER A 145 8.22 -0.61 7.26
C SER A 145 7.74 0.84 7.18
N THR A 146 6.61 1.10 6.52
CA THR A 146 5.95 2.40 6.43
C THR A 146 5.18 2.77 7.70
N GLY A 147 4.97 1.82 8.62
CA GLY A 147 4.36 2.04 9.93
C GLY A 147 2.90 1.60 10.05
N GLU A 148 2.23 1.33 8.93
CA GLU A 148 0.90 0.72 8.91
C GLU A 148 0.92 -0.71 9.51
N VAL A 149 -0.20 -1.09 10.12
CA VAL A 149 -0.44 -2.46 10.59
C VAL A 149 -1.39 -3.15 9.61
N VAL A 150 -1.04 -4.35 9.19
CA VAL A 150 -1.82 -5.17 8.27
C VAL A 150 -2.40 -6.34 9.04
N VAL A 151 -3.69 -6.59 8.84
CA VAL A 151 -4.37 -7.81 9.29
C VAL A 151 -4.79 -8.58 8.05
N VAL A 152 -4.26 -9.80 7.92
CA VAL A 152 -4.69 -10.77 6.92
C VAL A 152 -5.55 -11.81 7.63
N TYR A 153 -6.74 -12.09 7.14
CA TYR A 153 -7.66 -13.00 7.80
C TYR A 153 -8.42 -13.89 6.82
N GLU A 154 -8.89 -15.01 7.35
CA GLU A 154 -9.71 -15.98 6.65
C GLU A 154 -10.78 -16.52 7.58
N GLU A 155 -11.84 -17.03 6.96
CA GLU A 155 -12.86 -17.80 7.66
C GLU A 155 -12.28 -19.12 8.11
N ALA A 156 -12.55 -19.50 9.36
CA ALA A 156 -12.17 -20.79 9.92
C ALA A 156 -13.42 -21.58 10.29
N GLU A 157 -13.32 -22.91 10.22
CA GLU A 157 -14.39 -23.81 10.63
C GLU A 157 -14.56 -23.82 12.15
N GLU A 158 -15.80 -23.96 12.61
CA GLU A 158 -16.10 -24.33 14.00
C GLU A 158 -15.56 -25.76 14.26
N GLU A 159 -14.83 -25.95 15.37
CA GLU A 159 -14.48 -27.31 15.78
C GLU A 159 -15.76 -28.03 16.21
N THR A 160 -16.10 -29.11 15.50
CA THR A 160 -17.25 -29.98 15.75
C THR A 160 -17.08 -30.82 17.02
#